data_AF-A0A497KAM6-F1
#
_entry.id   AF-A0A497KAM6-F1
#
_cell.length_a   1.000
_cell.length_b   1.000
_cell.length_c   1.000
_cell.angle_alpha   90.00
_cell.angle_beta   90.00
_cell.angle_gamma   90.00
#
_symmetry.space_group_name_H-M   'P 1'
#
loop_
_entity.id
_entity.type
_entity.pdbx_description
1 polymer ?
#
loop_
_entity_poly.entity_id
_entity_poly.type
_entity_poly.pdbx_seq_one_letter_code
_entity_poly.pdbx_strand_id
1 'polypeptide(L)'
;MKIMVCGKGGVGKTALTVLMARILSRKFKVYIVDSDESNILLPTFLGVSPPKPLVEYIGGKKDEEEFERMEPDITEALTKAKEGIRLDLLPSDHISTSDDGIGLIVIGKVREYGEGCACPFNILTKILLGNLFLKDDEVVLVDTDAGIEHVGRKLEEVCDGLIAIVDPTVESLELALLLRDIASKLNKKFWVIANKVTKET
;
A
#
# COMPACT_ATOMS: atom_id res chain seq x y z
N MET A 1 -3.76 -12.79 0.53
CA MET A 1 -4.77 -11.77 0.19
C MET A 1 -4.16 -10.37 0.25
N LYS A 2 -4.48 -9.49 -0.71
CA LYS A 2 -4.04 -8.09 -0.82
C LYS A 2 -5.21 -7.15 -0.56
N ILE A 3 -5.14 -6.33 0.49
CA ILE A 3 -6.19 -5.37 0.85
C ILE A 3 -5.62 -3.96 0.77
N MET A 4 -6.26 -3.12 -0.02
CA MET A 4 -5.95 -1.70 -0.09
C MET A 4 -6.68 -0.92 1.01
N VAL A 5 -5.97 -0.05 1.72
CA VAL A 5 -6.54 0.88 2.71
C VAL A 5 -6.52 2.30 2.14
N CYS A 6 -7.71 2.88 2.00
CA CYS A 6 -7.91 4.16 1.30
C CYS A 6 -8.93 5.05 2.03
N GLY A 7 -9.05 6.30 1.59
CA GLY A 7 -9.89 7.31 2.24
C GLY A 7 -9.23 8.69 2.23
N LYS A 8 -9.99 9.71 2.60
CA LYS A 8 -9.54 11.11 2.56
C LYS A 8 -8.27 11.33 3.40
N GLY A 9 -7.46 12.32 3.05
CA GLY A 9 -6.34 12.76 3.88
C GLY A 9 -6.76 12.99 5.35
N GLY A 10 -5.94 12.50 6.29
CA GLY A 10 -6.15 12.74 7.73
C GLY A 10 -7.26 11.92 8.40
N VAL A 11 -7.98 11.02 7.72
CA VAL A 11 -9.05 10.19 8.34
C VAL A 11 -8.51 9.10 9.27
N GLY A 12 -7.19 8.85 9.30
CA GLY A 12 -6.55 7.87 10.17
C GLY A 12 -6.21 6.53 9.51
N LYS A 13 -6.04 6.51 8.18
CA LYS A 13 -5.70 5.31 7.38
C LYS A 13 -4.53 4.52 7.98
N THR A 14 -3.35 5.13 8.03
CA THR A 14 -2.13 4.52 8.54
C THR A 14 -2.28 3.95 9.96
N ALA A 15 -2.90 4.71 10.86
CA ALA A 15 -3.10 4.26 12.24
C ALA A 15 -3.96 2.98 12.28
N LEU A 16 -5.05 2.95 11.51
CA LEU A 16 -5.90 1.77 11.40
C LEU A 16 -5.20 0.64 10.63
N THR A 17 -4.39 0.92 9.61
CA THR A 17 -3.56 -0.08 8.92
C THR A 17 -2.67 -0.83 9.91
N VAL A 18 -1.96 -0.11 10.79
CA VAL A 18 -1.10 -0.71 11.81
C VAL A 18 -1.91 -1.51 12.84
N LEU A 19 -3.05 -1.00 13.31
CA LEU A 19 -3.90 -1.71 14.26
C LEU A 19 -4.48 -2.99 13.65
N MET A 20 -4.95 -2.94 12.40
CA MET A 20 -5.42 -4.11 11.66
C MET A 20 -4.28 -5.13 11.50
N ALA A 21 -3.07 -4.68 11.15
CA ALA A 21 -1.93 -5.58 11.00
C ALA A 21 -1.61 -6.33 12.29
N ARG A 22 -1.60 -5.64 13.45
CA ARG A 22 -1.38 -6.28 14.77
C ARG A 22 -2.46 -7.28 15.17
N ILE A 23 -3.70 -7.06 14.75
CA ILE A 23 -4.79 -8.02 15.01
C ILE A 23 -4.65 -9.23 14.10
N LEU A 24 -4.36 -9.00 12.81
CA LEU A 24 -4.20 -10.05 11.81
C LEU A 24 -2.96 -10.91 12.05
N SER A 25 -1.86 -10.33 12.56
CA SER A 25 -0.59 -11.03 12.81
C SER A 25 -0.72 -12.18 13.82
N ARG A 26 -1.79 -12.17 14.63
CA ARG A 26 -2.12 -13.27 15.56
C ARG A 26 -2.53 -14.57 14.85
N LYS A 27 -2.88 -14.51 13.56
CA LYS A 27 -3.39 -15.64 12.78
C LYS A 27 -2.74 -15.79 11.40
N PHE A 28 -2.21 -14.71 10.85
CA PHE A 28 -1.66 -14.65 9.51
C PHE A 28 -0.26 -14.06 9.57
N LYS A 29 0.54 -14.35 8.55
CA LYS A 29 1.77 -13.61 8.29
C LYS A 29 1.39 -12.33 7.56
N VAL A 30 1.68 -11.18 8.17
CA VAL A 30 1.18 -9.88 7.70
C VAL A 30 2.32 -9.02 7.17
N TYR A 31 2.06 -8.39 6.02
CA TYR A 31 2.91 -7.35 5.48
C TYR A 31 2.13 -6.04 5.34
N ILE A 32 2.82 -4.93 5.54
CA ILE A 32 2.37 -3.61 5.14
C ILE A 32 3.25 -3.12 3.99
N VAL A 33 2.61 -2.72 2.89
CA VAL A 33 3.26 -1.99 1.80
C VAL A 33 2.88 -0.53 1.94
N ASP A 34 3.84 0.30 2.32
CA ASP A 34 3.72 1.76 2.39
C ASP A 34 3.91 2.34 0.98
N SER A 35 2.79 2.68 0.36
CA SER A 35 2.70 3.34 -0.95
C SER A 35 2.23 4.79 -0.81
N ASP A 36 2.21 5.34 0.40
CA ASP A 36 1.88 6.74 0.66
C ASP A 36 3.17 7.59 0.66
N GLU A 37 3.31 8.43 -0.36
CA GLU A 37 4.46 9.31 -0.52
C GLU A 37 4.62 10.33 0.62
N SER A 38 3.54 10.66 1.33
CA SER A 38 3.49 11.72 2.35
C SER A 38 3.76 11.18 3.77
N ASN A 39 3.48 9.91 4.03
CA ASN A 39 3.44 9.36 5.37
C ASN A 39 4.80 8.90 5.90
N ILE A 40 5.54 9.74 6.62
CA ILE A 40 6.86 9.36 7.17
C ILE A 40 6.82 8.56 8.48
N LEU A 41 5.65 8.39 9.12
CA LEU A 41 5.56 7.89 10.50
C LEU A 41 5.23 6.40 10.63
N LEU A 42 4.91 5.72 9.52
CA LEU A 42 4.53 4.31 9.53
C LEU A 42 5.58 3.39 10.19
N PRO A 43 6.90 3.51 9.90
CA PRO A 43 7.92 2.74 10.61
C PRO A 43 7.87 2.95 12.13
N THR A 44 7.69 4.20 12.57
CA THR A 44 7.59 4.55 13.99
C THR A 44 6.35 3.94 14.64
N PHE A 45 5.18 3.94 13.97
CA PHE A 45 3.98 3.30 14.49
C PHE A 45 4.10 1.79 14.66
N LEU A 46 4.88 1.14 13.78
CA LEU A 46 5.21 -0.28 13.89
C LEU A 46 6.35 -0.58 14.87
N GLY A 47 7.10 0.43 15.31
CA GLY A 47 8.24 0.25 16.21
C GLY A 47 9.46 -0.34 15.50
N VAL A 48 9.65 -0.05 14.21
CA VAL A 48 10.78 -0.56 13.41
C VAL A 48 11.65 0.58 12.88
N SER A 49 12.91 0.26 12.60
CA SER A 49 13.75 1.12 11.76
C SER A 49 13.14 1.23 10.36
N PRO A 50 13.23 2.39 9.68
CA PRO A 50 12.74 2.54 8.33
C PRO A 50 13.56 1.65 7.37
N PRO A 51 12.94 0.77 6.57
CA PRO A 51 13.65 0.02 5.53
C PRO A 51 14.09 0.97 4.41
N LYS A 52 15.11 0.56 3.64
CA LYS A 52 15.45 1.22 2.38
C LYS A 52 14.27 1.12 1.43
N PRO A 53 13.86 2.24 0.79
CA PRO A 53 12.83 2.23 -0.23
C PRO A 53 13.08 1.20 -1.34
N LEU A 54 12.03 0.53 -1.79
CA LEU A 54 12.11 -0.46 -2.86
C LEU A 54 12.57 0.16 -4.18
N VAL A 55 12.26 1.44 -4.41
CA VAL A 55 12.75 2.19 -5.59
C VAL A 55 14.28 2.20 -5.66
N GLU A 56 15.00 2.22 -4.52
CA GLU A 56 16.47 2.17 -4.52
C GLU A 56 16.98 0.80 -4.98
N TYR A 57 16.23 -0.27 -4.72
CA TYR A 57 16.61 -1.62 -5.12
C TYR A 57 16.61 -1.82 -6.65
N ILE A 58 15.71 -1.11 -7.34
CA ILE A 58 15.55 -1.20 -8.80
C ILE A 58 16.33 -0.12 -9.56
N GLY A 59 17.28 0.55 -8.90
CA GLY A 59 18.16 1.54 -9.53
C GLY A 59 17.75 3.01 -9.32
N GLY A 60 16.79 3.28 -8.43
CA GLY A 60 16.38 4.63 -8.04
C GLY A 60 15.20 5.19 -8.83
N LYS A 61 14.83 6.44 -8.51
CA LYS A 61 13.72 7.14 -9.16
C LYS A 61 14.10 7.52 -10.60
N LYS A 62 13.18 7.27 -11.52
CA LYS A 62 13.26 7.64 -12.93
C LYS A 62 11.94 8.29 -13.35
N ASP A 63 11.87 8.82 -14.56
CA ASP A 63 10.60 9.36 -15.07
C ASP A 63 9.56 8.24 -15.31
N GLU A 64 8.32 8.66 -15.53
CA GLU A 64 7.18 7.75 -15.65
C GLU A 64 7.31 6.82 -16.87
N GLU A 65 7.67 7.37 -18.03
CA GLU A 65 7.82 6.60 -19.28
C GLU A 65 8.96 5.58 -19.22
N GLU A 66 10.05 5.90 -18.52
CA GLU A 66 11.12 4.95 -18.28
C GLU A 66 10.67 3.84 -17.31
N PHE A 67 9.92 4.18 -16.27
CA PHE A 67 9.36 3.17 -15.35
C PHE A 67 8.43 2.19 -16.04
N GLU A 68 7.54 2.67 -16.91
CA GLU A 68 6.65 1.81 -17.70
C GLU A 68 7.43 0.88 -18.63
N ARG A 69 8.49 1.39 -19.29
CA ARG A 69 9.34 0.57 -20.17
C ARG A 69 10.14 -0.48 -19.43
N MET A 70 10.54 -0.19 -18.20
CA MET A 70 11.29 -1.09 -17.33
C MET A 70 10.41 -2.09 -16.58
N GLU A 71 9.08 -2.10 -16.77
CA GLU A 71 8.19 -3.03 -16.07
C GLU A 71 8.65 -4.50 -16.13
N PRO A 72 9.09 -5.04 -17.30
CA PRO A 72 9.65 -6.39 -17.37
C PRO A 72 10.92 -6.55 -16.53
N ASP A 73 11.85 -5.60 -16.62
CA ASP A 73 13.13 -5.64 -15.91
C ASP A 73 12.95 -5.53 -14.39
N ILE A 74 12.05 -4.65 -13.94
CA ILE A 74 11.66 -4.50 -12.54
C ILE A 74 11.04 -5.79 -12.03
N THR A 75 10.13 -6.39 -12.81
CA THR A 75 9.49 -7.66 -12.46
C THR A 75 10.55 -8.76 -12.32
N GLU A 76 11.48 -8.88 -13.27
CA GLU A 76 12.57 -9.85 -13.22
C GLU A 76 13.48 -9.61 -11.99
N ALA A 77 13.87 -8.36 -11.73
CA ALA A 77 14.71 -8.00 -10.59
C ALA A 77 14.06 -8.36 -9.24
N LEU A 78 12.75 -8.16 -9.11
CA LEU A 78 11.98 -8.46 -7.90
C LEU A 78 11.53 -9.92 -7.80
N THR A 79 11.50 -10.66 -8.91
CA THR A 79 11.09 -12.06 -8.93
C THR A 79 12.16 -12.91 -8.28
N LYS A 80 11.91 -13.31 -7.02
CA LYS A 80 12.83 -14.15 -6.22
C LYS A 80 12.35 -15.59 -6.10
N ALA A 81 11.20 -15.93 -6.67
CA ALA A 81 10.63 -17.26 -6.67
C ALA A 81 10.11 -17.62 -8.08
N LYS A 82 9.89 -18.92 -8.33
CA LYS A 82 9.38 -19.37 -9.63
C LYS A 82 7.96 -18.86 -9.89
N GLU A 83 7.22 -18.65 -8.82
CA GLU A 83 5.81 -18.27 -8.81
C GLU A 83 5.58 -16.76 -8.88
N GLY A 84 6.63 -15.95 -8.78
CA GLY A 84 6.57 -14.49 -8.82
C GLY A 84 7.37 -13.81 -7.71
N ILE A 85 6.94 -12.61 -7.34
CA ILE A 85 7.58 -11.82 -6.27
C ILE A 85 7.12 -12.35 -4.92
N ARG A 86 8.06 -12.54 -3.99
CA ARG A 86 7.80 -12.92 -2.61
C ARG A 86 8.44 -11.93 -1.65
N LEU A 87 7.63 -11.35 -0.76
CA LEU A 87 8.09 -10.31 0.18
C LEU A 87 9.12 -10.84 1.18
N ASP A 88 9.04 -12.11 1.59
CA ASP A 88 10.03 -12.74 2.47
C ASP A 88 11.37 -13.07 1.80
N LEU A 89 11.49 -12.87 0.49
CA LEU A 89 12.72 -13.07 -0.26
C LEU A 89 13.35 -11.75 -0.72
N LEU A 90 12.75 -10.61 -0.38
CA LEU A 90 13.37 -9.30 -0.60
C LEU A 90 14.66 -9.19 0.22
N PRO A 91 15.66 -8.41 -0.23
CA PRO A 91 16.86 -8.21 0.56
C PRO A 91 16.52 -7.59 1.92
N SER A 92 17.26 -7.98 2.96
CA SER A 92 16.98 -7.63 4.35
C SER A 92 16.86 -6.12 4.61
N ASP A 93 17.59 -5.30 3.85
CA ASP A 93 17.54 -3.84 4.01
C ASP A 93 16.23 -3.22 3.50
N HIS A 94 15.47 -3.92 2.66
CA HIS A 94 14.22 -3.44 2.04
C HIS A 94 12.97 -3.97 2.74
N ILE A 95 13.13 -4.75 3.81
CA ILE A 95 12.04 -5.21 4.65
C ILE A 95 12.41 -5.11 6.12
N SER A 96 11.61 -4.36 6.89
CA SER A 96 11.76 -4.29 8.34
C SER A 96 10.67 -5.10 9.02
N THR A 97 10.99 -5.86 10.06
CA THR A 97 10.00 -6.70 10.76
C THR A 97 9.81 -6.21 12.18
N SER A 98 8.56 -5.97 12.60
CA SER A 98 8.25 -5.58 13.97
C SER A 98 8.35 -6.74 14.95
N ASP A 99 8.36 -6.46 16.25
CA ASP A 99 8.27 -7.51 17.30
C ASP A 99 7.02 -8.39 17.15
N ASP A 100 5.92 -7.81 16.65
CA ASP A 100 4.67 -8.52 16.33
C ASP A 100 4.76 -9.42 15.07
N GLY A 101 5.94 -9.52 14.42
CA GLY A 101 6.17 -10.32 13.20
C GLY A 101 5.61 -9.70 11.91
N ILE A 102 5.29 -8.40 11.91
CA ILE A 102 4.73 -7.69 10.75
C ILE A 102 5.87 -7.17 9.88
N GLY A 103 5.89 -7.58 8.61
CA GLY A 103 6.86 -7.08 7.63
C GLY A 103 6.44 -5.74 7.04
N LEU A 104 7.34 -4.76 7.00
CA LEU A 104 7.15 -3.45 6.40
C LEU A 104 8.02 -3.30 5.16
N ILE A 105 7.39 -2.95 4.04
CA ILE A 105 8.05 -2.55 2.80
C ILE A 105 7.63 -1.11 2.49
N VAL A 106 8.59 -0.27 2.13
CA VAL A 106 8.34 1.13 1.70
C VAL A 106 8.69 1.24 0.23
N ILE A 107 7.79 1.76 -0.60
CA ILE A 107 8.00 1.84 -2.05
C ILE A 107 9.00 2.93 -2.41
N GLY A 108 8.74 4.15 -1.95
CA GLY A 108 9.49 5.36 -2.30
C GLY A 108 8.75 6.59 -1.83
N LYS A 109 9.49 7.70 -1.63
CA LYS A 109 8.92 8.99 -1.23
C LYS A 109 9.58 10.09 -2.03
N VAL A 110 8.83 11.15 -2.32
CA VAL A 110 9.40 12.40 -2.84
C VAL A 110 10.02 13.12 -1.65
N ARG A 111 11.33 13.35 -1.68
CA ARG A 111 12.10 13.91 -0.55
C ARG A 111 12.60 15.32 -0.83
N GLU A 112 12.83 15.67 -2.09
CA GLU A 112 13.40 16.97 -2.46
C GLU A 112 12.49 17.80 -3.35
N TYR A 113 12.58 19.12 -3.17
CA TYR A 113 11.90 20.07 -4.03
C TYR A 113 12.44 19.95 -5.47
N GLY A 114 11.56 19.71 -6.42
CA GLY A 114 11.93 19.55 -7.83
C GLY A 114 12.20 18.09 -8.28
N GLU A 115 12.02 17.09 -7.41
CA GLU A 115 12.19 15.67 -7.76
C GLU A 115 11.12 15.12 -8.74
N GLY A 116 10.10 15.89 -9.09
CA GLY A 116 9.04 15.49 -10.01
C GLY A 116 7.91 14.66 -9.38
N CYS A 117 7.06 14.04 -10.21
CA CYS A 117 5.82 13.37 -9.77
C CYS A 117 6.07 12.14 -8.87
N ALA A 118 5.08 11.77 -8.06
CA ALA A 118 4.97 10.49 -7.36
C ALA A 118 4.51 9.33 -8.26
N CYS A 119 4.19 9.61 -9.53
CA CYS A 119 3.70 8.67 -10.53
C CYS A 119 4.55 7.37 -10.63
N PRO A 120 5.91 7.45 -10.66
CA PRO A 120 6.77 6.26 -10.70
C PRO A 120 6.59 5.29 -9.52
N PHE A 121 6.29 5.82 -8.32
CA PHE A 121 6.07 4.98 -7.14
C PHE A 121 4.78 4.17 -7.27
N ASN A 122 3.72 4.73 -7.87
CA ASN A 122 2.49 3.98 -8.10
C ASN A 122 2.69 2.86 -9.13
N ILE A 123 3.48 3.11 -10.18
CA ILE A 123 3.85 2.08 -11.16
C ILE A 123 4.60 0.96 -10.43
N LEU A 124 5.62 1.28 -9.62
CA LEU A 124 6.35 0.29 -8.83
C LEU A 124 5.44 -0.50 -7.89
N THR A 125 4.53 0.16 -7.17
CA THR A 125 3.53 -0.50 -6.32
C THR A 125 2.66 -1.45 -7.15
N LYS A 126 2.21 -1.02 -8.33
CA LYS A 126 1.37 -1.85 -9.21
C LYS A 126 2.12 -3.09 -9.70
N ILE A 127 3.38 -2.93 -10.15
CA ILE A 127 4.25 -4.03 -10.58
C ILE A 127 4.47 -5.02 -9.44
N LEU A 128 4.82 -4.51 -8.25
CA LEU A 128 5.02 -5.33 -7.06
C LEU A 128 3.77 -6.15 -6.74
N LEU A 129 2.61 -5.50 -6.59
CA LEU A 129 1.37 -6.16 -6.16
C LEU A 129 0.76 -7.06 -7.25
N GLY A 130 0.93 -6.69 -8.53
CA GLY A 130 0.46 -7.45 -9.68
C GLY A 130 1.19 -8.77 -9.86
N ASN A 131 2.48 -8.80 -9.55
CA ASN A 131 3.33 -10.00 -9.64
C ASN A 131 3.56 -10.70 -8.29
N LEU A 132 2.83 -10.26 -7.24
CA LEU A 132 3.02 -10.79 -5.90
C LEU A 132 2.39 -12.18 -5.75
N PHE A 133 3.23 -13.15 -5.37
CA PHE A 133 2.80 -14.47 -4.95
C PHE A 133 2.63 -14.49 -3.43
N LEU A 134 1.42 -14.82 -2.98
CA LEU A 134 1.07 -14.96 -1.56
C LEU A 134 0.67 -16.39 -1.24
N LYS A 135 1.17 -16.90 -0.13
CA LYS A 135 0.67 -18.15 0.46
C LYS A 135 -0.72 -17.93 1.08
N ASP A 136 -1.42 -19.03 1.36
CA ASP A 136 -2.76 -19.01 1.95
C ASP A 136 -2.81 -18.32 3.33
N ASP A 137 -1.71 -18.35 4.07
CA ASP A 137 -1.55 -17.73 5.40
C ASP A 137 -0.98 -16.30 5.36
N GLU A 138 -0.79 -15.72 4.17
CA GLU A 138 -0.18 -14.40 3.99
C GLU A 138 -1.23 -13.32 3.63
N VAL A 139 -1.17 -12.19 4.34
CA VAL A 139 -2.00 -11.01 4.12
C VAL A 139 -1.13 -9.78 3.91
N VAL A 140 -1.47 -8.98 2.91
CA VAL A 140 -0.82 -7.70 2.62
C VAL A 140 -1.84 -6.58 2.80
N LEU A 141 -1.52 -5.62 3.66
CA LEU A 141 -2.22 -4.34 3.74
C LEU A 141 -1.42 -3.31 2.95
N VAL A 142 -2.08 -2.64 2.01
CA VAL A 142 -1.46 -1.58 1.21
C VAL A 142 -1.92 -0.24 1.79
N ASP A 143 -1.03 0.46 2.49
CA ASP A 143 -1.27 1.82 2.97
C ASP A 143 -1.05 2.77 1.79
N THR A 144 -2.09 3.49 1.39
CA THR A 144 -2.07 4.38 0.22
C THR A 144 -2.42 5.79 0.63
N ASP A 145 -1.94 6.79 -0.10
CA ASP A 145 -2.36 8.19 0.10
C ASP A 145 -3.81 8.45 -0.37
N ALA A 146 -4.45 7.47 -1.02
CA ALA A 146 -5.62 7.62 -1.88
C ALA A 146 -6.83 8.41 -1.31
N GLY A 147 -6.91 9.72 -1.62
CA GLY A 147 -8.12 10.51 -1.85
C GLY A 147 -8.68 10.38 -3.28
N ILE A 148 -9.64 11.24 -3.68
CA ILE A 148 -10.38 11.17 -4.96
C ILE A 148 -9.44 11.26 -6.17
N GLU A 149 -8.36 12.03 -6.05
CA GLU A 149 -7.32 12.28 -7.05
C GLU A 149 -6.50 11.04 -7.44
N HIS A 150 -6.59 9.96 -6.66
CA HIS A 150 -5.83 8.73 -6.88
C HIS A 150 -6.66 7.61 -7.52
N VAL A 151 -7.97 7.83 -7.65
CA VAL A 151 -8.90 6.99 -8.42
C VAL A 151 -8.52 7.06 -9.90
N GLY A 152 -7.66 6.14 -10.34
CA GLY A 152 -7.07 6.17 -11.68
C GLY A 152 -5.69 5.53 -11.74
N ARG A 153 -5.04 5.33 -10.58
CA ARG A 153 -3.73 4.68 -10.46
C ARG A 153 -3.79 3.15 -10.53
N LYS A 154 -5.00 2.57 -10.63
CA LYS A 154 -5.25 1.15 -10.95
C LYS A 154 -4.69 0.15 -9.94
N LEU A 155 -4.44 0.55 -8.69
CA LEU A 155 -3.98 -0.38 -7.64
C LEU A 155 -5.09 -1.35 -7.23
N GLU A 156 -6.31 -0.86 -7.28
CA GLU A 156 -7.58 -1.57 -7.09
C GLU A 156 -7.79 -2.71 -8.08
N GLU A 157 -7.17 -2.68 -9.27
CA GLU A 157 -7.18 -3.82 -10.21
C GLU A 157 -6.37 -5.00 -9.67
N VAL A 158 -5.22 -4.72 -9.04
CA VAL A 158 -4.27 -5.73 -8.54
C VAL A 158 -4.49 -6.14 -7.09
N CYS A 159 -5.36 -5.45 -6.35
CA CYS A 159 -5.79 -5.83 -4.99
C CYS A 159 -7.01 -6.76 -5.00
N ASP A 160 -7.24 -7.51 -3.92
CA ASP A 160 -8.39 -8.42 -3.78
C ASP A 160 -9.62 -7.71 -3.18
N GLY A 161 -9.39 -6.62 -2.45
CA GLY A 161 -10.45 -5.79 -1.85
C GLY A 161 -9.94 -4.48 -1.30
N LEU A 162 -10.88 -3.60 -0.97
CA LEU A 162 -10.63 -2.25 -0.50
C LEU A 162 -11.31 -2.03 0.86
N ILE A 163 -10.62 -1.33 1.76
CA ILE A 163 -11.17 -0.81 3.01
C ILE A 163 -11.12 0.72 2.95
N ALA A 164 -12.28 1.35 2.83
CA ALA A 164 -12.41 2.80 2.91
C ALA A 164 -12.55 3.24 4.37
N ILE A 165 -11.60 4.03 4.85
CA ILE A 165 -11.67 4.69 6.15
C ILE A 165 -12.39 6.03 5.98
N VAL A 166 -13.45 6.25 6.75
CA VAL A 166 -14.26 7.46 6.67
C VAL A 166 -14.33 8.20 7.98
N ASP A 167 -14.18 9.52 7.95
CA ASP A 167 -14.54 10.40 9.07
C ASP A 167 -15.98 10.92 8.89
N PRO A 168 -16.63 11.53 9.90
CA PRO A 168 -18.00 12.01 9.79
C PRO A 168 -18.09 13.32 8.97
N THR A 169 -17.58 13.28 7.74
CA THR A 169 -17.67 14.38 6.78
C THR A 169 -18.30 13.90 5.49
N VAL A 170 -19.11 14.76 4.86
CA VAL A 170 -19.77 14.47 3.59
C VAL A 170 -18.74 14.07 2.52
N GLU A 171 -17.63 14.81 2.45
CA GLU A 171 -16.53 14.52 1.53
C GLU A 171 -15.98 13.10 1.67
N SER A 172 -15.79 12.63 2.91
CA SER A 172 -15.28 11.28 3.13
C SER A 172 -16.29 10.20 2.77
N LEU A 173 -17.59 10.47 2.93
CA LEU A 173 -18.66 9.56 2.52
C LEU A 173 -18.79 9.51 0.99
N GLU A 174 -18.74 10.65 0.30
CA GLU A 174 -18.77 10.74 -1.17
C GLU A 174 -17.59 9.97 -1.79
N LEU A 175 -16.38 10.12 -1.25
CA LEU A 175 -15.22 9.33 -1.67
C LEU A 175 -15.44 7.84 -1.45
N ALA A 176 -16.01 7.43 -0.32
CA ALA A 176 -16.31 6.01 -0.07
C ALA A 176 -17.35 5.44 -1.05
N LEU A 177 -18.35 6.24 -1.45
CA LEU A 177 -19.32 5.85 -2.48
C LEU A 177 -18.66 5.65 -3.84
N LEU A 178 -17.78 6.57 -4.25
CA LEU A 178 -17.00 6.45 -5.49
C LEU A 178 -16.14 5.17 -5.47
N LEU A 179 -15.41 4.92 -4.39
CA LEU A 179 -14.57 3.73 -4.22
C LEU A 179 -15.38 2.43 -4.23
N ARG A 180 -16.57 2.44 -3.62
CA ARG A 180 -17.51 1.31 -3.66
C ARG A 180 -17.91 0.99 -5.10
N ASP A 181 -18.25 2.02 -5.89
CA ASP A 181 -18.69 1.84 -7.26
C ASP A 181 -17.57 1.29 -8.16
N ILE A 182 -16.31 1.70 -7.89
CA ILE A 182 -15.12 1.14 -8.56
C ILE A 182 -14.89 -0.31 -8.16
N ALA A 183 -14.90 -0.61 -6.86
CA ALA A 183 -14.75 -1.97 -6.36
C ALA A 183 -15.82 -2.90 -6.96
N SER A 184 -17.06 -2.43 -7.05
CA SER A 184 -18.17 -3.15 -7.71
C SER A 184 -17.88 -3.45 -9.18
N LYS A 185 -17.45 -2.44 -9.96
CA LYS A 185 -17.08 -2.61 -11.38
C LYS A 185 -15.93 -3.60 -11.58
N LEU A 186 -14.99 -3.66 -10.64
CA LEU A 186 -13.84 -4.57 -10.68
C LEU A 186 -14.13 -5.92 -10.00
N ASN A 187 -15.35 -6.16 -9.52
CA ASN A 187 -15.76 -7.34 -8.76
C ASN A 187 -14.84 -7.62 -7.55
N LYS A 188 -14.47 -6.57 -6.83
CA LYS A 188 -13.63 -6.60 -5.62
C LYS A 188 -14.48 -6.47 -4.37
N LYS A 189 -13.96 -7.00 -3.26
CA LYS A 189 -14.60 -6.82 -1.95
C LYS A 189 -14.43 -5.37 -1.49
N PHE A 190 -15.44 -4.82 -0.83
CA PHE A 190 -15.42 -3.45 -0.32
C PHE A 190 -15.93 -3.42 1.11
N TRP A 191 -15.19 -2.76 1.99
CA TRP A 191 -15.56 -2.52 3.37
C TRP A 191 -15.39 -1.05 3.72
N VAL A 192 -16.12 -0.60 4.75
CA VAL A 192 -16.03 0.75 5.29
C VAL A 192 -15.73 0.64 6.78
N ILE A 193 -14.79 1.47 7.25
CA ILE A 193 -14.54 1.69 8.67
C ILE A 193 -14.82 3.15 8.97
N ALA A 194 -15.83 3.41 9.80
CA ALA A 194 -16.10 4.75 10.30
C ALA A 194 -15.16 5.06 11.48
N ASN A 195 -14.39 6.13 11.36
CA ASN A 195 -13.41 6.58 12.33
C ASN A 195 -13.74 7.99 12.82
N LYS A 196 -13.28 8.35 14.02
CA LYS A 196 -13.56 9.66 14.66
C LYS A 196 -15.06 9.97 14.81
N VAL A 197 -15.89 8.93 14.87
CA VAL A 197 -17.34 9.03 15.04
C VAL A 197 -17.67 9.18 16.52
N THR A 198 -18.62 10.05 16.85
CA THR A 198 -19.14 10.23 18.22
C THR A 198 -20.56 9.67 18.30
N LYS A 199 -21.30 9.95 19.37
CA LYS A 199 -22.72 9.56 19.42
C LYS A 199 -23.61 10.44 18.53
N GLU A 200 -23.11 11.62 18.16
CA GLU A 200 -23.86 12.68 17.49
C GLU A 200 -23.58 12.73 15.99
N THR A 201 -22.56 11.99 15.54
CA THR A 201 -22.10 11.87 14.16
C THR A 201 -22.12 10.43 13.70
#